data_AF-A0A7Y2ZWJ9-F1
#
_entry.id   AF-A0A7Y2ZWJ9-F1
#
_cell.length_a   1.000
_cell.length_b   1.000
_cell.length_c   1.000
_cell.angle_alpha   90.00
_cell.angle_beta   90.00
_cell.angle_gamma   90.00
#
_symmetry.space_group_name_H-M   'P 1'
#
loop_
_entity.id
_entity.type
_entity.pdbx_description
1 polymer ?
#
loop_
_entity_poly.entity_id
_entity_poly.type
_entity_poly.pdbx_seq_one_letter_code
_entity_poly.pdbx_strand_id
1 'polypeptide(L)'
;MSWILKKVQVNIPFNMLWDSYIELFTKNRLNPEIGLDAISLKQFSFDDFKNIAQRLHKQNLTITLHAPFIDLSPGSADPDVMNLTRYRFKQVLKLIPIFKPKTVICHAGYDWKRYGYLKEEWVEKSLHTWSWLGSRVADEGG
;
A
#
# COMPACT_ATOMS: atom_id res chain seq x y z
N MET A 1 -21.38 3.38 -19.65
CA MET A 1 -19.97 3.45 -19.23
C MET A 1 -19.74 4.10 -17.86
N SER A 2 -20.28 5.29 -17.55
CA SER A 2 -19.93 6.08 -16.34
C SER A 2 -20.08 5.37 -14.97
N TRP A 3 -21.03 4.45 -14.79
CA TRP A 3 -21.28 3.83 -13.48
C TRP A 3 -20.18 2.84 -13.06
N ILE A 4 -19.54 2.14 -14.00
CA ILE A 4 -18.52 1.13 -13.69
C ILE A 4 -17.28 1.79 -13.08
N LEU A 5 -16.90 2.97 -13.58
CA LEU A 5 -15.77 3.74 -13.09
C LEU A 5 -15.92 4.13 -11.61
N LYS A 6 -17.16 4.32 -11.12
CA LYS A 6 -17.44 4.58 -9.70
C LYS A 6 -17.28 3.35 -8.81
N LYS A 7 -17.16 2.16 -9.38
CA LYS A 7 -17.15 0.87 -8.68
C LYS A 7 -15.81 0.13 -8.76
N VAL A 8 -14.95 0.50 -9.71
CA VAL A 8 -13.62 -0.10 -9.87
C VAL A 8 -12.52 0.83 -9.38
N GLN A 9 -11.40 0.22 -8.98
CA GLN A 9 -10.12 0.89 -8.78
C GLN A 9 -9.20 0.53 -9.96
N VAL A 10 -8.44 1.51 -10.45
CA VAL A 10 -7.46 1.31 -11.52
C VAL A 10 -6.08 1.32 -10.90
N ASN A 11 -5.38 0.19 -10.99
CA ASN A 11 -4.03 0.06 -10.45
C ASN A 11 -3.05 1.00 -11.17
N ILE A 12 -2.24 1.72 -10.40
CA ILE A 12 -1.20 2.61 -10.90
C ILE A 12 -0.05 2.72 -9.88
N PRO A 13 1.20 2.46 -10.27
CA PRO A 13 2.37 2.78 -9.44
C PRO A 13 2.46 4.27 -9.11
N PHE A 14 2.87 4.63 -7.89
CA PHE A 14 2.90 6.03 -7.45
C PHE A 14 3.80 6.92 -8.32
N ASN A 15 4.96 6.41 -8.74
CA ASN A 15 5.87 7.12 -9.64
C ASN A 15 5.17 7.49 -10.97
N MET A 16 4.46 6.55 -11.60
CA MET A 16 3.72 6.83 -12.83
C MET A 16 2.60 7.86 -12.60
N LEU A 17 1.89 7.73 -11.48
CA LEU A 17 0.86 8.69 -11.10
C LEU A 17 1.43 10.09 -10.95
N TRP A 18 2.56 10.23 -10.26
CA TRP A 18 3.29 11.47 -10.06
C TRP A 18 3.80 12.06 -11.39
N ASP A 19 4.50 11.26 -12.20
CA ASP A 19 5.24 11.73 -13.36
C ASP A 19 4.33 12.19 -14.51
N SER A 20 3.22 11.48 -14.78
CA SER A 20 2.46 11.72 -16.02
C SER A 20 0.97 11.38 -15.97
N TYR A 21 0.51 10.55 -15.03
CA TYR A 21 -0.85 10.01 -15.10
C TYR A 21 -1.88 10.75 -14.23
N ILE A 22 -1.47 11.62 -13.32
CA ILE A 22 -2.40 12.32 -12.44
C ILE A 22 -3.46 13.14 -13.19
N GLU A 23 -3.11 13.82 -14.30
CA GLU A 23 -4.10 14.53 -15.12
C GLU A 23 -5.07 13.60 -15.82
N LEU A 24 -4.61 12.42 -16.24
CA LEU A 24 -5.47 11.41 -16.83
C LEU A 24 -6.49 10.90 -15.82
N PHE A 25 -6.06 10.62 -14.58
CA PHE A 25 -6.93 10.17 -13.50
C PHE A 25 -7.95 11.23 -13.08
N THR A 26 -7.53 12.48 -12.91
CA THR A 26 -8.44 13.58 -12.53
C THR A 26 -9.45 13.90 -13.63
N LYS A 27 -9.00 14.03 -14.88
CA LYS A 27 -9.86 14.37 -16.03
C LYS A 27 -10.91 13.27 -16.30
N ASN A 28 -10.51 12.01 -16.25
CA ASN A 28 -11.39 10.88 -16.53
C ASN A 28 -12.10 10.33 -15.28
N ARG A 29 -11.86 10.93 -14.11
CA ARG A 29 -12.44 10.55 -12.82
C ARG A 29 -12.23 9.07 -12.47
N LEU A 30 -11.01 8.57 -12.70
CA LEU A 30 -10.63 7.20 -12.40
C LEU A 30 -10.27 7.08 -10.92
N ASN A 31 -10.84 6.13 -10.20
CA ASN A 31 -10.46 5.88 -8.81
C ASN A 31 -9.14 5.08 -8.80
N PRO A 32 -8.05 5.57 -8.16
CA PRO A 32 -6.78 4.84 -8.18
C PRO A 32 -6.65 3.80 -7.07
N GLU A 33 -6.08 2.66 -7.44
CA GLU A 33 -5.33 1.81 -6.52
C GLU A 33 -3.84 2.15 -6.68
N ILE A 34 -3.28 2.85 -5.70
CA ILE A 34 -1.93 3.40 -5.78
C ILE A 34 -0.92 2.38 -5.26
N GLY A 35 -0.05 1.89 -6.14
CA GLY A 35 1.07 1.02 -5.82
C GLY A 35 2.22 1.78 -5.18
N LEU A 36 2.57 1.40 -3.94
CA LEU A 36 3.74 1.90 -3.22
C LEU A 36 4.83 0.83 -3.25
N ASP A 37 6.03 1.18 -3.72
CA ASP A 37 7.19 0.29 -3.71
C ASP A 37 8.30 0.89 -2.83
N ALA A 38 9.39 0.13 -2.63
CA ALA A 38 10.50 0.59 -1.80
C ALA A 38 11.20 1.84 -2.36
N ILE A 39 11.17 2.04 -3.68
CA ILE A 39 11.80 3.17 -4.36
C ILE A 39 10.96 4.41 -4.16
N SER A 40 9.65 4.35 -4.41
CA SER A 40 8.73 5.46 -4.25
C SER A 40 8.67 5.95 -2.80
N LEU A 41 8.64 5.02 -1.83
CA LEU A 41 8.67 5.36 -0.41
C LEU A 41 10.01 5.97 0.06
N LYS A 42 11.08 5.85 -0.72
CA LYS A 42 12.39 6.45 -0.44
C LYS A 42 12.59 7.77 -1.18
N GLN A 43 12.12 7.85 -2.42
CA GLN A 43 12.36 8.96 -3.32
C GLN A 43 11.44 10.15 -3.02
N PHE A 44 10.17 9.89 -2.74
CA PHE A 44 9.18 10.94 -2.56
C PHE A 44 9.06 11.37 -1.11
N SER A 45 8.93 12.68 -0.91
CA SER A 45 8.67 13.28 0.38
C SER A 45 7.19 13.11 0.78
N PHE A 46 6.90 13.33 2.06
CA PHE A 46 5.51 13.35 2.54
C PHE A 46 4.66 14.40 1.82
N ASP A 47 5.23 15.55 1.48
CA ASP A 47 4.52 16.63 0.77
C ASP A 47 4.22 16.26 -0.69
N ASP A 48 5.06 15.46 -1.34
CA ASP A 48 4.80 14.93 -2.67
C ASP A 48 3.57 14.00 -2.65
N PHE A 49 3.53 13.06 -1.70
CA PHE A 49 2.36 12.21 -1.48
C PHE A 49 1.10 13.03 -1.18
N LYS A 50 1.23 14.04 -0.31
CA LYS A 50 0.13 14.91 0.09
C LYS A 50 -0.41 15.71 -1.09
N ASN A 51 0.46 16.19 -1.99
CA ASN A 51 0.06 16.88 -3.20
C ASN A 51 -0.85 16.00 -4.08
N ILE A 52 -0.42 14.77 -4.35
CA ILE A 52 -1.21 13.81 -5.14
C ILE A 52 -2.55 13.50 -4.45
N ALA A 53 -2.53 13.22 -3.15
CA ALA A 53 -3.74 12.95 -2.39
C ALA A 53 -4.74 14.13 -2.51
N GLN A 54 -4.30 15.37 -2.34
CA GLN A 54 -5.14 16.55 -2.46
C GLN A 54 -5.76 16.71 -3.86
N ARG A 55 -5.01 16.41 -4.92
CA ARG A 55 -5.51 16.50 -6.30
C ARG A 55 -6.61 15.47 -6.57
N LEU A 56 -6.46 14.25 -6.05
CA LEU A 56 -7.47 13.19 -6.15
C LEU A 56 -8.72 13.54 -5.32
N HIS A 57 -8.54 14.02 -4.08
CA HIS A 57 -9.63 14.45 -3.21
C HIS A 57 -10.43 15.61 -3.78
N LYS A 58 -9.79 16.61 -4.42
CA LYS A 58 -10.48 17.71 -5.11
C LYS A 58 -11.46 17.23 -6.18
N GLN A 59 -11.24 16.06 -6.75
CA GLN A 59 -12.11 15.45 -7.76
C GLN A 59 -13.13 14.47 -7.15
N ASN A 60 -13.16 14.30 -5.83
CA ASN A 60 -13.96 13.32 -5.10
C ASN A 60 -13.71 11.88 -5.57
N LEU A 61 -12.45 11.56 -5.86
CA LEU A 61 -12.06 10.19 -6.24
C LEU A 61 -11.83 9.36 -4.98
N THR A 62 -12.23 8.11 -5.04
CA THR A 62 -11.94 7.14 -3.99
C THR A 62 -10.56 6.55 -4.23
N ILE A 63 -9.83 6.26 -3.17
CA ILE A 63 -8.43 5.82 -3.26
C ILE A 63 -8.31 4.49 -2.52
N THR A 64 -7.54 3.57 -3.06
CA THR A 64 -6.98 2.43 -2.32
C THR A 64 -5.46 2.47 -2.41
N LEU A 65 -4.76 1.91 -1.42
CA LEU A 65 -3.31 1.79 -1.44
C LEU A 65 -2.92 0.34 -1.58
N HIS A 66 -1.88 0.08 -2.33
CA HIS A 66 -1.24 -1.22 -2.38
C HIS A 66 0.15 -1.10 -1.76
N ALA A 67 0.36 -1.79 -0.65
CA ALA A 67 1.62 -1.78 0.11
C ALA A 67 2.76 -2.44 -0.70
N PRO A 68 4.02 -2.11 -0.39
CA PRO A 68 5.17 -2.79 -1.00
C PRO A 68 5.17 -4.26 -0.62
N PHE A 69 5.62 -5.11 -1.54
CA PHE A 69 5.62 -6.57 -1.36
C PHE A 69 6.87 -7.26 -1.92
N ILE A 70 7.55 -6.66 -2.89
CA ILE A 70 8.75 -7.24 -3.50
C ILE A 70 9.84 -7.38 -2.43
N ASP A 71 10.35 -8.59 -2.29
CA ASP A 71 11.39 -9.00 -1.32
C ASP A 71 11.04 -8.74 0.16
N LEU A 72 9.76 -8.56 0.47
CA LEU A 72 9.26 -8.43 1.83
C LEU A 72 8.57 -9.72 2.28
N SER A 73 8.80 -10.10 3.54
CA SER A 73 8.15 -11.28 4.12
C SER A 73 7.68 -10.99 5.55
N PRO A 74 6.37 -10.76 5.74
CA PRO A 74 5.73 -10.51 7.03
C PRO A 74 5.95 -11.60 8.09
N GLY A 75 6.18 -12.85 7.65
CA GLY A 75 6.48 -14.01 8.49
C GLY A 75 7.90 -14.55 8.32
N SER A 76 8.84 -13.73 7.84
CA SER A 76 10.22 -14.17 7.60
C SER A 76 10.84 -14.88 8.81
N ALA A 77 11.54 -16.00 8.57
CA ALA A 77 12.37 -16.63 9.59
C ALA A 77 13.53 -15.71 10.00
N ASP A 78 14.06 -14.94 9.04
CA ASP A 78 15.06 -13.90 9.25
C ASP A 78 14.42 -12.65 9.90
N PRO A 79 14.82 -12.27 11.13
CA PRO A 79 14.24 -11.15 11.85
C PRO A 79 14.52 -9.79 11.18
N ASP A 80 15.63 -9.63 10.45
CA ASP A 80 15.96 -8.36 9.79
C ASP A 80 15.09 -8.12 8.56
N VAL A 81 14.77 -9.17 7.81
CA VAL A 81 13.78 -9.12 6.72
C VAL A 81 12.38 -8.78 7.27
N MET A 82 11.98 -9.39 8.39
CA MET A 82 10.70 -9.08 9.04
C MET A 82 10.67 -7.62 9.53
N ASN A 83 11.75 -7.15 10.16
CA ASN A 83 11.88 -5.77 10.64
C ASN A 83 11.83 -4.76 9.49
N LEU A 84 12.51 -5.04 8.38
CA LEU A 84 12.44 -4.22 7.17
C LEU A 84 11.03 -4.19 6.58
N THR A 85 10.35 -5.34 6.54
CA THR A 85 8.95 -5.43 6.09
C THR A 85 8.05 -4.53 6.93
N ARG A 86 8.15 -4.62 8.27
CA ARG A 86 7.40 -3.75 9.19
C ARG A 86 7.78 -2.28 9.03
N TYR A 87 9.05 -1.97 8.78
CA TYR A 87 9.50 -0.61 8.52
C TYR A 87 8.83 -0.03 7.26
N ARG A 88 8.74 -0.80 6.18
CA ARG A 88 8.03 -0.37 4.96
C ARG A 88 6.54 -0.15 5.22
N PHE A 89 5.89 -1.03 5.98
CA PHE A 89 4.51 -0.82 6.39
C PHE A 89 4.33 0.43 7.29
N LYS A 90 5.28 0.76 8.16
CA LYS A 90 5.26 2.03 8.91
C LYS A 90 5.27 3.24 7.97
N GLN A 91 6.00 3.18 6.86
CA GLN A 91 5.98 4.26 5.87
C GLN A 91 4.60 4.37 5.21
N VAL A 92 3.95 3.25 4.87
CA VAL A 92 2.57 3.24 4.35
C VAL A 92 1.58 3.82 5.37
N LEU A 93 1.68 3.43 6.65
CA LEU A 93 0.81 3.93 7.73
C LEU A 93 0.83 5.46 7.82
N LYS A 94 2.01 6.09 7.69
CA LYS A 94 2.13 7.56 7.67
C LYS A 94 1.32 8.22 6.55
N LEU A 95 1.06 7.51 5.46
CA LEU A 95 0.34 8.03 4.29
C LEU A 95 -1.19 7.86 4.42
N ILE A 96 -1.67 7.03 5.36
CA ILE A 96 -3.11 6.79 5.56
C ILE A 96 -3.89 8.09 5.85
N PRO A 97 -3.45 8.97 6.77
CA PRO A 97 -4.23 10.16 7.11
C PRO A 97 -4.43 11.14 5.94
N ILE A 98 -3.48 11.17 4.99
CA ILE A 98 -3.54 12.07 3.83
C ILE A 98 -4.30 11.45 2.67
N PHE A 99 -4.10 10.16 2.36
CA PHE A 99 -4.79 9.51 1.27
C PHE A 99 -6.21 9.09 1.65
N LYS A 100 -6.49 8.85 2.93
CA LYS A 100 -7.77 8.32 3.45
C LYS A 100 -8.27 7.15 2.60
N PRO A 101 -7.44 6.12 2.39
CA PRO A 101 -7.80 5.05 1.47
C PRO A 101 -8.95 4.21 2.03
N LYS A 102 -9.78 3.67 1.15
CA LYS A 102 -10.82 2.70 1.52
C LYS A 102 -10.24 1.40 2.03
N THR A 103 -9.10 1.00 1.46
CA THR A 103 -8.40 -0.24 1.80
C THR A 103 -6.90 -0.08 1.58
N VAL A 104 -6.13 -0.86 2.34
CA VAL A 104 -4.69 -1.08 2.11
C VAL A 104 -4.49 -2.55 1.75
N ILE A 105 -4.08 -2.83 0.51
CA ILE A 105 -3.83 -4.18 0.00
C ILE A 105 -2.41 -4.58 0.38
N CYS A 106 -2.24 -5.79 0.92
CA CYS A 106 -0.95 -6.36 1.30
C CYS A 106 -0.81 -7.78 0.74
N HIS A 107 0.41 -8.21 0.48
CA HIS A 107 0.71 -9.58 0.06
C HIS A 107 1.21 -10.40 1.24
N ALA A 108 0.83 -11.68 1.28
CA ALA A 108 1.33 -12.60 2.29
C ALA A 108 2.85 -12.80 2.14
N GLY A 109 3.39 -12.97 0.93
CA GLY A 109 4.83 -13.13 0.72
C GLY A 109 5.39 -14.50 1.17
N TYR A 110 4.55 -15.53 1.26
CA TYR A 110 4.94 -16.91 1.57
C TYR A 110 5.15 -17.74 0.30
N ASP A 111 6.33 -18.35 0.15
CA ASP A 111 6.63 -19.31 -0.92
C ASP A 111 6.66 -20.74 -0.37
N TRP A 112 5.53 -21.43 -0.50
CA TRP A 112 5.37 -22.80 -0.02
C TRP A 112 6.25 -23.81 -0.75
N LYS A 113 6.64 -23.54 -2.00
CA LYS A 113 7.47 -24.47 -2.78
C LYS A 113 8.91 -24.49 -2.28
N ARG A 114 9.40 -23.34 -1.82
CA ARG A 114 10.76 -23.20 -1.28
C ARG A 114 10.83 -23.46 0.22
N TYR A 115 9.82 -23.00 0.96
CA TYR A 115 9.88 -22.91 2.42
C TYR A 115 8.75 -23.67 3.11
N GLY A 116 8.21 -24.71 2.46
CA GLY A 116 7.14 -25.55 2.99
C GLY A 116 7.38 -26.07 4.42
N TYR A 117 8.64 -26.36 4.76
CA TYR A 117 9.06 -26.86 6.07
C TYR A 117 9.04 -25.80 7.19
N LEU A 118 8.91 -24.51 6.86
CA LEU A 118 8.80 -23.40 7.82
C LEU A 118 7.37 -22.87 7.94
N LYS A 119 6.37 -23.58 7.39
CA LYS A 119 5.00 -23.06 7.30
C LYS A 119 4.45 -22.59 8.65
N GLU A 120 4.57 -23.41 9.68
CA GLU A 120 4.01 -23.13 11.00
C GLU A 120 4.68 -21.91 11.65
N GLU A 121 6.01 -21.89 11.64
CA GLU A 121 6.81 -20.75 12.12
C GLU A 121 6.49 -19.46 11.33
N TRP A 122 6.37 -19.56 10.00
CA TRP A 122 6.03 -18.43 9.14
C TRP A 122 4.65 -17.88 9.48
N VAL A 123 3.66 -18.74 9.68
CA VAL A 123 2.30 -18.34 10.06
C VAL A 123 2.33 -17.61 11.40
N GLU A 124 2.96 -18.20 12.43
CA GLU A 124 3.08 -17.59 13.76
C GLU A 124 3.71 -16.20 13.70
N LYS A 125 4.86 -16.07 13.03
CA LYS A 125 5.54 -14.77 12.84
C LYS A 125 4.68 -13.77 12.06
N SER A 126 4.01 -14.23 11.01
CA SER A 126 3.16 -13.37 10.19
C SER A 126 1.98 -12.79 10.98
N LEU A 127 1.41 -13.56 11.91
CA LEU A 127 0.31 -13.10 12.77
C LEU A 127 0.73 -11.89 13.61
N HIS A 128 1.95 -11.89 14.17
CA HIS A 128 2.44 -10.72 14.90
C HIS A 128 2.53 -9.46 14.02
N THR A 129 2.99 -9.61 12.77
CA THR A 129 3.06 -8.49 11.82
C THR A 129 1.65 -8.01 11.43
N TRP A 130 0.73 -8.93 11.14
CA TRP A 130 -0.63 -8.58 10.69
C TRP A 130 -1.50 -8.01 11.80
N SER A 131 -1.44 -8.56 13.02
CA SER A 131 -2.15 -8.01 14.18
C SER A 131 -1.67 -6.59 14.48
N TRP A 132 -0.35 -6.36 14.43
CA TRP A 132 0.20 -5.01 14.58
C TRP A 132 -0.27 -4.08 13.47
N LEU A 133 -0.17 -4.48 12.21
CA LEU A 133 -0.57 -3.64 11.08
C LEU A 133 -2.06 -3.31 11.12
N GLY A 134 -2.91 -4.31 11.37
CA GLY A 134 -4.36 -4.15 11.46
C GLY A 134 -4.78 -3.15 12.54
N SER A 135 -4.18 -3.25 13.74
CA SER A 135 -4.39 -2.28 14.81
C SER A 135 -3.98 -0.86 14.39
N ARG A 136 -2.81 -0.70 13.77
CA ARG A 136 -2.33 0.62 13.34
C ARG A 136 -3.16 1.22 12.21
N VAL A 137 -3.66 0.42 11.28
CA VAL A 137 -4.55 0.91 10.22
C VAL A 137 -5.85 1.45 10.82
N ALA A 138 -6.39 0.79 11.86
CA ALA A 138 -7.57 1.30 12.57
C ALA A 138 -7.27 2.64 13.26
N ASP A 139 -6.13 2.75 13.95
CA ASP A 139 -5.72 3.98 14.66
C ASP A 139 -5.53 5.17 13.70
N GLU A 140 -4.89 4.96 12.55
CA GLU A 140 -4.57 6.04 11.59
C GLU A 140 -5.73 6.34 10.62
N GLY A 141 -6.64 5.38 10.43
CA GLY A 141 -7.75 5.45 9.49
C GLY A 141 -8.97 6.21 10.02
N GLY A 142 -9.15 6.23 11.35
CA GLY A 142 -10.34 6.80 12.00
C GLY A 142 -11.54 5.86 11.96
#